data_AF-A0A1H6VHX6-F1
#
_entry.id   AF-A0A1H6VHX6-F1
#
_cell.length_a   1.000
_cell.length_b   1.000
_cell.length_c   1.000
_cell.angle_alpha   90.00
_cell.angle_beta   90.00
_cell.angle_gamma   90.00
#
_symmetry.space_group_name_H-M   'P 1'
#
loop_
_entity.id
_entity.type
_entity.pdbx_description
1 polymer ?
#
loop_
_entity_poly.entity_id
_entity_poly.type
_entity_poly.pdbx_seq_one_letter_code
_entity_poly.pdbx_strand_id
1 'polypeptide(L)'
;MQRRAVAVYVAFFLVIAAASYTLLATAEEPTITLEDPEYELAQGETFTVGGQQYTVTTIEESDGAGSGTIEWTESDVEMTETWANEDTVEIDGTEWQVLIEGENATAFTFQEVQDRQAILENDPDAANETQEIDGQEYVVIQSGGGQELVPAEEYFAAPATQSFSVGDQFAYNNQTVTVDEITADGVTVGWTEDQTNTQDLSNEGTAELADSTEYLVLFPDSSTVQLTSDMTSYNAQVEAQNQFSERTSGFRWVTFTSLLFVFSLIAFAFLPSRY
;
A
#
# COMPACT_ATOMS: atom_id res chain seq x y z
N MET A 1 55.90 43.22 -34.90
CA MET A 1 54.56 42.84 -35.42
C MET A 1 53.80 41.89 -34.50
N GLN A 2 54.47 40.99 -33.75
CA GLN A 2 53.82 39.98 -32.88
C GLN A 2 52.80 40.52 -31.86
N ARG A 3 53.09 41.60 -31.12
CA ARG A 3 52.19 42.09 -30.06
C ARG A 3 50.86 42.67 -30.57
N ARG A 4 50.85 43.26 -31.77
CA ARG A 4 49.62 43.79 -32.39
C ARG A 4 48.73 42.66 -32.92
N ALA A 5 49.32 41.59 -33.44
CA ALA A 5 48.57 40.40 -33.84
C ALA A 5 47.95 39.70 -32.62
N VAL A 6 48.69 39.56 -31.51
CA VAL A 6 48.17 38.98 -30.25
C VAL A 6 46.97 39.77 -29.71
N ALA A 7 47.02 41.11 -29.73
CA ALA A 7 45.91 41.95 -29.26
C ALA A 7 44.61 41.72 -30.05
N VAL A 8 44.70 41.48 -31.36
CA VAL A 8 43.53 41.17 -32.20
C VAL A 8 42.93 39.81 -31.85
N TYR A 9 43.76 38.79 -31.65
CA TYR A 9 43.27 37.47 -31.23
C TYR A 9 42.67 37.47 -29.83
N VAL A 10 43.27 38.20 -28.88
CA VAL A 10 42.71 38.37 -27.53
C VAL A 10 41.34 39.04 -27.60
N ALA A 11 41.21 40.14 -28.35
CA ALA A 11 39.92 40.81 -28.54
C ALA A 11 38.88 39.88 -29.17
N PHE A 12 39.27 39.09 -30.17
CA PHE A 12 38.39 38.11 -30.81
C PHE A 12 37.88 37.04 -29.83
N PHE A 13 38.77 36.42 -29.06
CA PHE A 13 38.36 35.40 -28.07
C PHE A 13 37.52 35.98 -26.92
N LEU A 14 37.75 37.24 -26.54
CA LEU A 14 36.90 37.92 -25.55
C LEU A 14 35.48 38.18 -26.09
N VAL A 15 35.33 38.53 -27.37
CA VAL A 15 34.01 38.69 -28.00
C VAL A 15 33.28 37.35 -28.06
N ILE A 16 33.98 36.25 -28.40
CA ILE A 16 33.39 34.90 -28.39
C ILE A 16 32.95 34.52 -26.98
N ALA A 17 33.82 34.71 -25.98
CA ALA A 17 33.48 34.40 -24.59
C ALA A 17 32.27 35.21 -24.09
N ALA A 18 32.21 36.50 -24.41
CA ALA A 18 31.08 37.35 -24.06
C ALA A 18 29.77 36.89 -24.74
N ALA A 19 29.81 36.55 -26.03
CA ALA A 19 28.65 36.06 -26.77
C ALA A 19 28.14 34.70 -26.23
N SER A 20 29.05 33.76 -25.97
CA SER A 20 28.68 32.46 -25.38
C SER A 20 28.11 32.61 -23.96
N TYR A 21 28.67 33.51 -23.15
CA TYR A 21 28.15 33.80 -21.81
C TYR A 21 26.74 34.41 -21.87
N THR A 22 26.47 35.34 -22.79
CA THR A 22 25.12 35.92 -22.93
C THR A 22 24.09 34.87 -23.32
N LEU A 23 24.44 33.92 -24.19
CA LEU A 23 23.53 32.83 -24.58
C LEU A 23 23.24 31.90 -23.39
N LEU A 24 24.24 31.61 -22.55
CA LEU A 24 24.05 30.82 -21.32
C LEU A 24 23.19 31.55 -20.29
N ALA A 25 23.36 32.87 -20.14
CA ALA A 25 22.69 33.65 -19.11
C ALA A 25 21.19 33.88 -19.40
N THR A 26 20.76 33.77 -20.66
CA THR A 26 19.36 33.95 -21.07
C THR A 26 18.70 32.64 -21.48
N ALA A 27 19.38 31.51 -21.33
CA ALA A 27 18.86 30.20 -21.69
C ALA A 27 17.93 29.69 -20.57
N GLU A 28 16.66 29.46 -20.90
CA GLU A 28 15.68 28.82 -20.02
C GLU A 28 15.64 27.31 -20.30
N GLU A 29 15.66 26.50 -19.24
CA GLU A 29 15.57 25.05 -19.36
C GLU A 29 14.14 24.64 -19.70
N PRO A 30 13.93 23.76 -20.70
CA PRO A 30 12.58 23.31 -21.03
C PRO A 30 11.99 22.47 -19.88
N THR A 31 10.81 22.85 -19.41
CA THR A 31 10.04 22.11 -18.40
C THR A 31 9.20 21.02 -19.06
N ILE A 32 8.98 19.91 -18.34
CA ILE A 32 8.10 18.83 -18.78
C ILE A 32 6.66 19.19 -18.42
N THR A 33 5.78 19.24 -19.40
CA THR A 33 4.34 19.47 -19.23
C THR A 33 3.54 18.57 -20.18
N LEU A 34 2.40 18.05 -19.74
CA LEU A 34 1.46 17.37 -20.63
C LEU A 34 0.49 18.38 -21.21
N GLU A 35 0.40 18.43 -22.55
CA GLU A 35 -0.52 19.35 -23.24
C GLU A 35 -1.97 18.83 -23.22
N ASP A 36 -2.15 17.50 -23.26
CA ASP A 36 -3.45 16.82 -23.21
C ASP A 36 -3.31 15.53 -22.37
N PRO A 37 -3.27 15.63 -21.02
CA PRO A 37 -3.26 14.43 -20.18
C PRO A 37 -4.60 13.67 -20.33
N GLU A 38 -4.56 12.34 -20.22
CA GLU A 38 -5.79 11.54 -20.24
C GLU A 38 -6.63 11.75 -18.99
N TYR A 39 -5.95 11.93 -17.86
CA TYR A 39 -6.56 12.30 -16.59
C TYR A 39 -5.80 13.47 -15.99
N GLU A 40 -6.53 14.46 -15.52
CA GLU A 40 -6.05 15.54 -14.66
C GLU A 40 -6.94 15.55 -13.43
N LEU A 41 -6.36 15.23 -12.27
CA LEU A 41 -7.10 14.88 -11.07
C LEU A 41 -6.60 15.65 -9.86
N ALA A 42 -7.52 16.17 -9.08
CA ALA A 42 -7.25 16.73 -7.76
C ALA A 42 -7.45 15.68 -6.65
N GLN A 43 -6.95 15.97 -5.45
CA GLN A 43 -7.19 15.14 -4.28
C GLN A 43 -8.69 14.99 -4.00
N GLY A 44 -9.14 13.75 -3.81
CA GLY A 44 -10.54 13.37 -3.62
C GLY A 44 -11.31 13.11 -4.91
N GLU A 45 -10.71 13.37 -6.08
CA GLU A 45 -11.36 13.04 -7.36
C GLU A 45 -11.21 11.56 -7.70
N THR A 46 -12.21 11.06 -8.43
CA THR A 46 -12.29 9.67 -8.86
C THR A 46 -12.18 9.56 -10.37
N PHE A 47 -11.54 8.50 -10.84
CA PHE A 47 -11.44 8.17 -12.26
C PHE A 47 -11.62 6.66 -12.47
N THR A 48 -11.76 6.23 -13.72
CA THR A 48 -12.05 4.82 -14.04
C THR A 48 -11.17 4.34 -15.18
N VAL A 49 -10.45 3.24 -14.93
CA VAL A 49 -9.55 2.59 -15.89
C VAL A 49 -9.85 1.10 -15.89
N GLY A 50 -10.00 0.49 -17.07
CA GLY A 50 -10.30 -0.95 -17.16
C GLY A 50 -11.60 -1.40 -16.48
N GLY A 51 -12.50 -0.48 -16.12
CA GLY A 51 -13.70 -0.75 -15.32
C GLY A 51 -13.51 -0.67 -13.80
N GLN A 52 -12.28 -0.52 -13.33
CA GLN A 52 -11.96 -0.25 -11.93
C GLN A 52 -12.05 1.26 -11.65
N GLN A 53 -12.77 1.64 -10.59
CA GLN A 53 -12.78 3.01 -10.09
C GLN A 53 -11.62 3.20 -9.11
N TYR A 54 -10.89 4.30 -9.27
CA TYR A 54 -9.80 4.75 -8.43
C TYR A 54 -10.15 6.11 -7.84
N THR A 55 -9.67 6.40 -6.64
CA THR A 55 -9.77 7.70 -5.96
C THR A 55 -8.37 8.21 -5.65
N VAL A 56 -8.09 9.47 -5.98
CA VAL A 56 -6.84 10.11 -5.54
C VAL A 56 -6.98 10.49 -4.07
N THR A 57 -6.28 9.81 -3.16
CA THR A 57 -6.43 10.04 -1.71
C THR A 57 -5.47 11.09 -1.19
N THR A 58 -4.29 11.18 -1.79
CA THR A 58 -3.21 12.07 -1.35
C THR A 58 -2.49 12.68 -2.54
N ILE A 59 -2.16 13.97 -2.45
CA ILE A 59 -1.20 14.68 -3.31
C ILE A 59 -0.32 15.52 -2.40
N GLU A 60 0.99 15.36 -2.53
CA GLU A 60 2.00 16.00 -1.71
C GLU A 60 3.21 16.40 -2.55
N GLU A 61 4.03 17.31 -2.03
CA GLU A 61 5.32 17.69 -2.61
C GLU A 61 6.41 17.42 -1.59
N SER A 62 7.37 16.56 -1.92
CA SER A 62 8.52 16.22 -1.08
C SER A 62 9.82 16.45 -1.85
N ASP A 63 10.77 17.17 -1.24
CA ASP A 63 12.07 17.50 -1.84
C ASP A 63 11.99 18.18 -3.23
N GLY A 64 10.89 18.89 -3.50
CA GLY A 64 10.63 19.55 -4.78
C GLY A 64 10.11 18.63 -5.88
N ALA A 65 9.74 17.39 -5.55
CA ALA A 65 9.07 16.44 -6.43
C ALA A 65 7.67 16.11 -5.90
N GLY A 66 6.67 16.07 -6.78
CA GLY A 66 5.33 15.65 -6.41
C GLY A 66 5.23 14.14 -6.16
N SER A 67 4.34 13.76 -5.26
CA SER A 67 3.94 12.38 -4.99
C SER A 67 2.46 12.32 -4.64
N GLY A 68 1.86 11.15 -4.73
CA GLY A 68 0.47 10.96 -4.35
C GLY A 68 0.15 9.50 -4.10
N THR A 69 -1.10 9.25 -3.75
CA THR A 69 -1.62 7.88 -3.55
C THR A 69 -2.97 7.79 -4.21
N ILE A 70 -3.20 6.69 -4.93
CA ILE A 70 -4.52 6.29 -5.40
C ILE A 70 -5.00 5.08 -4.59
N GLU A 71 -6.30 5.02 -4.38
CA GLU A 71 -6.97 3.94 -3.67
C GLU A 71 -8.10 3.39 -4.54
N TRP A 72 -8.30 2.07 -4.47
CA TRP A 72 -9.44 1.42 -5.09
C TRP A 72 -9.97 0.29 -4.21
N THR A 73 -11.26 0.03 -4.32
CA THR A 73 -11.90 -1.11 -3.66
C THR A 73 -12.08 -2.22 -4.68
N GLU A 74 -11.60 -3.40 -4.33
CA GLU A 74 -11.93 -4.65 -5.00
C GLU A 74 -13.07 -5.31 -4.22
N SER A 75 -14.22 -5.49 -4.87
CA SER A 75 -15.40 -6.08 -4.26
C SER A 75 -15.51 -7.56 -4.54
N ASP A 76 -16.30 -8.25 -3.70
CA ASP A 76 -16.59 -9.67 -3.83
C ASP A 76 -15.32 -10.56 -3.78
N VAL A 77 -14.31 -10.17 -3.01
CA VAL A 77 -13.10 -10.98 -2.82
C VAL A 77 -13.45 -12.21 -2.00
N GLU A 78 -13.24 -13.40 -2.56
CA GLU A 78 -13.50 -14.67 -1.90
C GLU A 78 -12.48 -14.91 -0.77
N MET A 79 -13.00 -15.09 0.44
CA MET A 79 -12.25 -15.39 1.64
C MET A 79 -12.70 -16.73 2.20
N THR A 80 -11.77 -17.46 2.81
CA THR A 80 -12.05 -18.77 3.40
C THR A 80 -11.33 -18.94 4.73
N GLU A 81 -11.96 -19.62 5.66
CA GLU A 81 -11.36 -20.06 6.91
C GLU A 81 -11.67 -21.53 7.17
N THR A 82 -10.71 -22.26 7.72
CA THR A 82 -10.87 -23.67 8.07
C THR A 82 -10.69 -23.85 9.56
N TRP A 83 -11.65 -24.51 10.20
CA TRP A 83 -11.59 -24.92 11.60
C TRP A 83 -11.46 -26.43 11.68
N ALA A 84 -10.49 -26.93 12.45
CA ALA A 84 -10.33 -28.36 12.66
C ALA A 84 -11.43 -28.92 13.57
N ASN A 85 -11.64 -30.23 13.50
CA ASN A 85 -12.47 -30.91 14.48
C ASN A 85 -11.89 -30.70 15.89
N GLU A 86 -12.77 -30.46 16.87
CA GLU A 86 -12.48 -30.12 18.27
C GLU A 86 -11.86 -28.73 18.50
N ASP A 87 -11.66 -27.92 17.44
CA ASP A 87 -11.22 -26.53 17.60
C ASP A 87 -12.27 -25.69 18.33
N THR A 88 -11.80 -24.65 19.01
CA THR A 88 -12.67 -23.66 19.66
C THR A 88 -12.68 -22.37 18.85
N VAL A 89 -13.88 -21.91 18.52
CA VAL A 89 -14.15 -20.69 17.73
C VAL A 89 -15.01 -19.75 18.56
N GLU A 90 -14.68 -18.47 18.57
CA GLU A 90 -15.49 -17.44 19.23
C GLU A 90 -16.51 -16.86 18.24
N ILE A 91 -17.80 -16.87 18.62
CA ILE A 91 -18.90 -16.31 17.83
C ILE A 91 -19.75 -15.43 18.73
N ASP A 92 -19.84 -14.14 18.39
CA ASP A 92 -20.58 -13.12 19.16
C ASP A 92 -20.21 -13.08 20.66
N GLY A 93 -18.94 -13.36 20.98
CA GLY A 93 -18.41 -13.38 22.35
C GLY A 93 -18.67 -14.68 23.12
N THR A 94 -19.23 -15.71 22.48
CA THR A 94 -19.41 -17.06 23.04
C THR A 94 -18.41 -18.01 22.40
N GLU A 95 -17.71 -18.80 23.22
CA GLU A 95 -16.82 -19.86 22.74
C GLU A 95 -17.63 -21.11 22.34
N TRP A 96 -17.34 -21.65 21.16
CA TRP A 96 -17.97 -22.85 20.61
C TRP A 96 -16.92 -23.85 20.19
N GLN A 97 -17.06 -25.10 20.60
CA GLN A 97 -16.27 -26.21 20.10
C GLN A 97 -16.89 -26.76 18.81
N VAL A 98 -16.06 -26.94 17.78
CA VAL A 98 -16.43 -27.59 16.52
C VAL A 98 -16.43 -29.09 16.71
N LEU A 99 -17.57 -29.76 16.47
CA LEU A 99 -17.69 -31.20 16.59
C LEU A 99 -18.14 -31.80 15.25
N ILE A 100 -17.34 -32.73 14.75
CA ILE A 100 -17.57 -33.45 13.51
C ILE A 100 -17.62 -34.95 13.82
N GLU A 101 -18.73 -35.59 13.47
CA GLU A 101 -18.95 -37.00 13.77
C GLU A 101 -18.78 -37.89 12.53
N GLY A 102 -17.74 -38.72 12.54
CA GLY A 102 -17.52 -39.80 11.58
C GLY A 102 -16.76 -39.40 10.31
N GLU A 103 -16.17 -40.40 9.65
CA GLU A 103 -15.27 -40.20 8.49
C GLU A 103 -15.95 -39.64 7.23
N ASN A 104 -17.28 -39.68 7.16
CA ASN A 104 -18.08 -39.17 6.03
C ASN A 104 -19.11 -38.14 6.52
N ALA A 105 -18.70 -37.29 7.46
CA ALA A 105 -19.56 -36.25 8.01
C ALA A 105 -20.11 -35.34 6.90
N THR A 106 -21.40 -35.00 7.02
CA THR A 106 -22.11 -34.06 6.11
C THR A 106 -22.67 -32.86 6.86
N ALA A 107 -22.40 -32.82 8.16
CA ALA A 107 -22.79 -31.77 9.08
C ALA A 107 -21.72 -31.69 10.18
N PHE A 108 -21.62 -30.53 10.79
CA PHE A 108 -20.88 -30.32 12.02
C PHE A 108 -21.79 -29.66 13.05
N THR A 109 -21.37 -29.69 14.32
CA THR A 109 -22.09 -29.08 15.42
C THR A 109 -21.15 -28.16 16.18
N PHE A 110 -21.55 -26.90 16.36
CA PHE A 110 -21.01 -26.06 17.40
C PHE A 110 -21.63 -26.46 18.73
N GLN A 111 -20.80 -26.77 19.72
CA GLN A 111 -21.20 -26.98 21.10
C GLN A 111 -20.61 -25.87 21.98
N GLU A 112 -21.45 -25.20 22.76
CA GLU A 112 -21.03 -24.13 23.65
C GLU A 112 -19.98 -24.63 24.65
N VAL A 113 -18.86 -23.90 24.77
CA VAL A 113 -17.87 -24.12 25.81
C VAL A 113 -18.31 -23.32 27.04
N GLN A 114 -18.82 -24.03 28.04
CA GLN A 114 -19.29 -23.40 29.27
C GLN A 114 -18.16 -23.14 30.26
N ASP A 115 -18.01 -21.90 30.70
CA ASP A 115 -17.18 -21.55 31.85
C ASP A 115 -17.89 -21.96 33.16
N ARG A 116 -17.74 -23.23 33.52
CA ARG A 116 -18.31 -23.79 34.76
C ARG A 116 -17.80 -23.08 36.00
N GLN A 117 -16.57 -22.57 35.99
CA GLN A 117 -16.01 -21.85 37.13
C GLN A 117 -16.72 -20.51 37.31
N ALA A 118 -16.92 -19.76 36.23
CA ALA A 118 -17.70 -18.52 36.29
C ALA A 118 -19.15 -18.77 36.73
N ILE A 119 -19.77 -19.88 36.31
CA ILE A 119 -21.12 -20.26 36.77
C ILE A 119 -21.13 -20.48 38.28
N LEU A 120 -20.15 -21.23 38.82
CA LEU A 120 -20.03 -21.45 40.26
C LEU A 120 -19.78 -20.15 41.03
N GLU A 121 -18.85 -19.31 40.56
CA GLU A 121 -18.49 -18.05 41.22
C GLU A 121 -19.63 -17.04 41.29
N ASN A 122 -20.60 -17.12 40.37
CA ASN A 122 -21.79 -16.28 40.35
C ASN A 122 -22.91 -16.80 41.26
N ASP A 123 -22.83 -18.03 41.77
CA ASP A 123 -23.77 -18.58 42.74
C ASP A 123 -23.22 -18.42 44.18
N PRO A 124 -23.83 -17.55 45.02
CA PRO A 124 -23.37 -17.34 46.39
C PRO A 124 -23.51 -18.57 47.29
N ASP A 125 -24.37 -19.54 46.92
CA ASP A 125 -24.55 -20.78 47.67
C ASP A 125 -23.57 -21.87 47.19
N ALA A 126 -22.93 -21.72 46.03
CA ALA A 126 -21.92 -22.67 45.57
C ALA A 126 -20.60 -22.51 46.32
N ALA A 127 -19.96 -23.65 46.63
CA ALA A 127 -18.65 -23.66 47.28
C ALA A 127 -17.47 -23.45 46.30
N ASN A 128 -17.74 -23.13 45.03
CA ASN A 128 -16.75 -22.98 43.95
C ASN A 128 -15.86 -24.22 43.73
N GLU A 129 -16.41 -25.41 43.95
CA GLU A 129 -15.72 -26.68 43.74
C GLU A 129 -16.70 -27.78 43.30
N THR A 130 -16.17 -28.77 42.57
CA THR A 130 -16.86 -30.03 42.28
C THR A 130 -16.19 -31.20 43.01
N GLN A 131 -16.97 -32.24 43.28
CA GLN A 131 -16.50 -33.49 43.89
C GLN A 131 -16.98 -34.69 43.08
N GLU A 132 -16.11 -35.67 42.88
CA GLU A 132 -16.44 -36.93 42.22
C GLU A 132 -16.81 -38.01 43.27
N ILE A 133 -17.99 -38.62 43.13
CA ILE A 133 -18.48 -39.71 43.99
C ILE A 133 -19.04 -40.81 43.11
N ASP A 134 -18.52 -42.03 43.27
CA ASP A 134 -18.92 -43.22 42.49
C ASP A 134 -18.87 -42.99 40.95
N GLY A 135 -17.94 -42.13 40.49
CA GLY A 135 -17.75 -41.79 39.08
C GLY A 135 -18.72 -40.73 38.53
N GLN A 136 -19.53 -40.10 39.39
CA GLN A 136 -20.39 -38.99 39.04
C GLN A 136 -19.87 -37.70 39.70
N GLU A 137 -19.85 -36.61 38.94
CA GLU A 137 -19.47 -35.28 39.43
C GLU A 137 -20.66 -34.60 40.12
N TYR A 138 -20.39 -33.96 41.25
CA TYR A 138 -21.35 -33.20 42.04
C TYR A 138 -20.80 -31.80 42.33
N VAL A 139 -21.67 -30.80 42.30
CA VAL A 139 -21.40 -29.44 42.78
C VAL A 139 -21.75 -29.38 44.27
N VAL A 140 -20.87 -28.76 45.05
CA VAL A 140 -21.06 -28.59 46.50
C VAL A 140 -21.80 -27.28 46.77
N ILE A 141 -23.00 -27.37 47.34
CA ILE A 141 -23.83 -26.21 47.71
C ILE A 141 -23.89 -26.06 49.23
N GLN A 142 -23.73 -24.84 49.72
CA GLN A 142 -23.86 -24.45 51.12
C GLN A 142 -25.29 -23.96 51.39
N SER A 143 -26.17 -24.87 51.83
CA SER A 143 -27.56 -24.53 52.12
C SER A 143 -27.90 -24.74 53.59
N GLY A 144 -28.52 -23.73 54.22
CA GLY A 144 -29.10 -23.85 55.57
C GLY A 144 -28.12 -24.21 56.70
N GLY A 145 -26.82 -23.97 56.52
CA GLY A 145 -25.77 -24.31 57.49
C GLY A 145 -25.20 -25.74 57.37
N GLY A 146 -25.49 -26.42 56.25
CA GLY A 146 -24.90 -27.72 55.89
C GLY A 146 -24.46 -27.76 54.42
N GLN A 147 -23.81 -28.85 54.04
CA GLN A 147 -23.41 -29.13 52.66
C GLN A 147 -24.45 -30.03 51.99
N GLU A 148 -24.84 -29.66 50.78
CA GLU A 148 -25.66 -30.44 49.86
C GLU A 148 -24.85 -30.73 48.59
N LEU A 149 -25.07 -31.91 48.01
CA LEU A 149 -24.40 -32.34 46.79
C LEU A 149 -25.43 -32.44 45.68
N VAL A 150 -25.28 -31.58 44.66
CA VAL A 150 -26.15 -31.56 43.48
C VAL A 150 -25.39 -32.18 42.31
N PRO A 151 -25.95 -33.16 41.58
CA PRO A 151 -25.29 -33.69 40.38
C PRO A 151 -24.90 -32.58 39.41
N ALA A 152 -23.69 -32.64 38.86
CA ALA A 152 -23.19 -31.59 37.95
C ALA A 152 -24.09 -31.41 36.72
N GLU A 153 -24.68 -32.49 36.20
CA GLU A 153 -25.63 -32.45 35.07
C GLU A 153 -26.98 -31.81 35.43
N GLU A 154 -27.33 -31.75 36.71
CA GLU A 154 -28.54 -31.06 37.20
C GLU A 154 -28.24 -29.59 37.53
N TYR A 155 -27.02 -29.31 37.99
CA TYR A 155 -26.56 -27.97 38.34
C TYR A 155 -26.20 -27.13 37.10
N PHE A 156 -25.35 -27.66 36.21
CA PHE A 156 -24.99 -27.02 34.97
C PHE A 156 -26.02 -27.35 33.89
N ALA A 157 -26.60 -26.31 33.27
CA ALA A 157 -27.46 -26.51 32.11
C ALA A 157 -26.69 -27.21 30.99
N ALA A 158 -27.36 -28.08 30.21
CA ALA A 158 -26.74 -28.69 29.04
C ALA A 158 -26.20 -27.60 28.09
N PRO A 159 -24.98 -27.75 27.56
CA PRO A 159 -24.42 -26.79 26.60
C PRO A 159 -25.35 -26.55 25.41
N ALA A 160 -25.47 -25.31 24.97
CA ALA A 160 -26.18 -25.02 23.74
C ALA A 160 -25.48 -25.71 22.55
N THR A 161 -26.26 -26.14 21.56
CA THR A 161 -25.72 -26.74 20.33
C THR A 161 -26.38 -26.15 19.09
N GLN A 162 -25.60 -26.02 18.03
CA GLN A 162 -26.07 -25.56 16.72
C GLN A 162 -25.42 -26.41 15.64
N SER A 163 -26.21 -27.01 14.75
CA SER A 163 -25.70 -27.89 13.69
C SER A 163 -25.90 -27.25 12.32
N PHE A 164 -24.90 -27.42 11.46
CA PHE A 164 -24.87 -26.87 10.12
C PHE A 164 -24.37 -27.91 9.12
N SER A 165 -24.85 -27.82 7.89
CA SER A 165 -24.45 -28.61 6.73
C SER A 165 -23.82 -27.73 5.65
N VAL A 166 -23.18 -28.36 4.67
CA VAL A 166 -22.66 -27.65 3.48
C VAL A 166 -23.77 -26.84 2.80
N GLY A 167 -23.49 -25.56 2.54
CA GLY A 167 -24.40 -24.58 1.97
C GLY A 167 -25.22 -23.80 3.00
N ASP A 168 -25.20 -24.19 4.28
CA ASP A 168 -25.83 -23.39 5.33
C ASP A 168 -25.04 -22.11 5.58
N GLN A 169 -25.73 -21.08 6.07
CA GLN A 169 -25.17 -19.76 6.35
C GLN A 169 -25.41 -19.36 7.80
N PHE A 170 -24.43 -18.68 8.38
CA PHE A 170 -24.53 -18.13 9.74
C PHE A 170 -23.65 -16.89 9.90
N ALA A 171 -23.83 -16.17 11.01
CA ALA A 171 -23.06 -14.99 11.32
C ALA A 171 -21.74 -15.36 12.01
N TYR A 172 -20.64 -14.78 11.56
CA TYR A 172 -19.30 -14.91 12.14
C TYR A 172 -18.53 -13.62 11.88
N ASN A 173 -17.83 -13.04 12.86
CA ASN A 173 -17.05 -11.80 12.71
C ASN A 173 -17.78 -10.64 11.99
N ASN A 174 -19.04 -10.38 12.36
CA ASN A 174 -19.89 -9.35 11.74
C ASN A 174 -20.21 -9.53 10.24
N GLN A 175 -19.98 -10.73 9.70
CA GLN A 175 -20.28 -11.09 8.32
C GLN A 175 -21.09 -12.38 8.26
N THR A 176 -21.73 -12.64 7.11
CA THR A 176 -22.40 -13.91 6.86
C THR A 176 -21.45 -14.84 6.14
N VAL A 177 -21.13 -15.96 6.77
CA VAL A 177 -20.31 -17.02 6.19
C VAL A 177 -21.19 -18.15 5.68
N THR A 178 -20.71 -18.85 4.66
CA THR A 178 -21.33 -20.06 4.09
C THR A 178 -20.43 -21.25 4.39
N VAL A 179 -21.03 -22.40 4.73
CA VAL A 179 -20.27 -23.64 4.88
C VAL A 179 -19.95 -24.22 3.51
N ASP A 180 -18.69 -24.23 3.12
CA ASP A 180 -18.26 -24.68 1.79
C ASP A 180 -17.93 -26.16 1.76
N GLU A 181 -17.23 -26.65 2.79
CA GLU A 181 -16.77 -28.02 2.87
C GLU A 181 -16.79 -28.54 4.31
N ILE A 182 -17.17 -29.80 4.48
CA ILE A 182 -17.06 -30.52 5.74
C ILE A 182 -16.32 -31.83 5.45
N THR A 183 -15.25 -32.06 6.22
CA THR A 183 -14.47 -33.30 6.22
C THR A 183 -14.37 -33.83 7.64
N ALA A 184 -13.86 -35.04 7.83
CA ALA A 184 -13.60 -35.57 9.18
C ALA A 184 -12.57 -34.75 9.97
N ASP A 185 -11.68 -34.04 9.25
CA ASP A 185 -10.59 -33.28 9.86
C ASP A 185 -10.99 -31.85 10.20
N GLY A 186 -12.01 -31.29 9.54
CA GLY A 186 -12.39 -29.90 9.72
C GLY A 186 -13.50 -29.41 8.78
N VAL A 187 -13.92 -28.17 9.02
CA VAL A 187 -14.93 -27.43 8.27
C VAL A 187 -14.28 -26.22 7.63
N THR A 188 -14.56 -25.99 6.36
CA THR A 188 -14.19 -24.76 5.64
C THR A 188 -15.43 -23.92 5.44
N VAL A 189 -15.33 -22.65 5.84
CA VAL A 189 -16.34 -21.63 5.57
C VAL A 189 -15.80 -20.58 4.62
N GLY A 190 -16.68 -20.02 3.79
CA GLY A 190 -16.37 -18.97 2.84
C GLY A 190 -17.25 -17.75 3.01
N TRP A 191 -16.70 -16.58 2.71
CA TRP A 191 -17.44 -15.32 2.61
C TRP A 191 -16.82 -14.43 1.54
N THR A 192 -17.49 -13.32 1.25
CA THR A 192 -16.97 -12.28 0.36
C THR A 192 -16.77 -11.00 1.14
N GLU A 193 -15.67 -10.31 0.89
CA GLU A 193 -15.37 -9.01 1.50
C GLU A 193 -14.89 -8.00 0.46
N ASP A 194 -15.04 -6.72 0.80
CA ASP A 194 -14.44 -5.62 0.04
C ASP A 194 -13.00 -5.39 0.53
N GLN A 195 -12.02 -5.46 -0.37
CA GLN A 195 -10.62 -5.16 -0.06
C GLN A 195 -10.23 -3.79 -0.59
N THR A 196 -9.69 -2.96 0.30
CA THR A 196 -9.15 -1.64 -0.07
C THR A 196 -7.67 -1.78 -0.41
N ASN A 197 -7.33 -1.42 -1.64
CA ASN A 197 -5.99 -1.44 -2.19
C ASN A 197 -5.48 -0.02 -2.42
N THR A 198 -4.17 0.17 -2.31
CA THR A 198 -3.53 1.47 -2.53
C THR A 198 -2.29 1.32 -3.40
N GLN A 199 -1.96 2.38 -4.15
CA GLN A 199 -0.75 2.48 -4.93
C GLN A 199 -0.18 3.88 -4.84
N ASP A 200 1.11 3.96 -4.51
CA ASP A 200 1.84 5.21 -4.49
C ASP A 200 2.22 5.65 -5.91
N LEU A 201 2.10 6.95 -6.12
CA LEU A 201 2.40 7.64 -7.36
C LEU A 201 3.60 8.57 -7.12
N SER A 202 4.56 8.56 -8.04
CA SER A 202 5.74 9.43 -7.98
C SER A 202 5.85 10.27 -9.25
N ASN A 203 6.31 11.52 -9.11
CA ASN A 203 6.51 12.39 -10.27
C ASN A 203 7.50 11.78 -11.27
N GLU A 204 7.12 11.82 -12.55
CA GLU A 204 7.84 11.19 -13.66
C GLU A 204 7.99 9.66 -13.54
N GLY A 205 7.24 9.03 -12.61
CA GLY A 205 7.14 7.58 -12.46
C GLY A 205 6.08 6.97 -13.37
N THR A 206 5.97 5.64 -13.35
CA THR A 206 4.89 4.90 -14.02
C THR A 206 4.00 4.18 -13.03
N ALA A 207 2.72 4.09 -13.37
CA ALA A 207 1.72 3.31 -12.64
C ALA A 207 0.98 2.38 -13.60
N GLU A 208 1.01 1.08 -13.33
CA GLU A 208 0.18 0.11 -14.05
C GLU A 208 -1.22 0.06 -13.41
N LEU A 209 -2.27 0.19 -14.22
CA LEU A 209 -3.66 0.18 -13.77
C LEU A 209 -4.41 -1.06 -14.30
N ALA A 210 -5.70 -1.20 -13.96
CA ALA A 210 -6.50 -2.41 -14.20
C ALA A 210 -6.63 -2.84 -15.68
N ASP A 211 -6.37 -1.94 -16.64
CA ASP A 211 -6.32 -2.28 -18.07
C ASP A 211 -4.97 -2.86 -18.53
N SER A 212 -4.04 -3.09 -17.58
CA SER A 212 -2.66 -3.50 -17.82
C SER A 212 -1.84 -2.51 -18.67
N THR A 213 -2.25 -1.24 -18.69
CA THR A 213 -1.52 -0.16 -19.36
C THR A 213 -0.68 0.60 -18.32
N GLU A 214 0.57 0.92 -18.68
CA GLU A 214 1.42 1.82 -17.89
C GLU A 214 1.09 3.28 -18.20
N TYR A 215 0.78 4.04 -17.15
CA TYR A 215 0.55 5.47 -17.23
C TYR A 215 1.75 6.22 -16.66
N LEU A 216 2.26 7.21 -17.39
CA LEU A 216 3.19 8.20 -16.85
C LEU A 216 2.44 9.08 -15.85
N VAL A 217 3.05 9.29 -14.69
CA VAL A 217 2.54 10.14 -13.62
C VAL A 217 3.31 11.47 -13.63
N LEU A 218 2.59 12.59 -13.66
CA LEU A 218 3.17 13.91 -13.53
C LEU A 218 2.40 14.75 -12.50
N PHE A 219 3.14 15.50 -11.69
CA PHE A 219 2.59 16.45 -10.73
C PHE A 219 2.97 17.86 -11.17
N PRO A 220 2.13 18.56 -11.95
CA PRO A 220 2.43 19.93 -12.37
C PRO A 220 2.48 20.93 -11.21
N ASP A 221 1.80 20.61 -10.10
CA ASP A 221 1.80 21.37 -8.86
C ASP A 221 1.47 20.46 -7.65
N SER A 222 1.42 21.05 -6.45
CA SER A 222 1.18 20.33 -5.20
C SER A 222 -0.29 19.91 -4.97
N SER A 223 -1.16 20.02 -5.96
CA SER A 223 -2.60 19.77 -5.83
C SER A 223 -3.21 18.98 -6.99
N THR A 224 -2.44 18.73 -8.04
CA THR A 224 -2.90 18.07 -9.25
C THR A 224 -1.96 16.93 -9.63
N VAL A 225 -2.54 15.79 -10.00
CA VAL A 225 -1.84 14.69 -10.65
C VAL A 225 -2.39 14.52 -12.06
N GLN A 226 -1.49 14.34 -13.02
CA GLN A 226 -1.80 14.06 -14.41
C GLN A 226 -1.33 12.65 -14.77
N LEU A 227 -2.16 11.91 -15.47
CA LEU A 227 -1.86 10.57 -15.97
C LEU A 227 -1.99 10.55 -17.50
N THR A 228 -1.05 9.90 -18.18
CA THR A 228 -1.13 9.68 -19.63
C THR A 228 -0.49 8.35 -20.01
N SER A 229 -1.10 7.62 -20.95
CA SER A 229 -0.44 6.48 -21.60
C SER A 229 0.35 6.91 -22.85
N ASP A 230 0.05 8.08 -23.42
CA ASP A 230 0.80 8.64 -24.55
C ASP A 230 2.08 9.36 -24.08
N MET A 231 3.20 8.66 -24.20
CA MET A 231 4.53 9.18 -23.84
C MET A 231 5.18 10.02 -24.96
N THR A 232 4.52 10.26 -26.09
CA THR A 232 5.13 10.92 -27.25
C THR A 232 5.59 12.34 -26.92
N SER A 233 4.72 13.15 -26.29
CA SER A 233 5.01 14.53 -25.90
C SER A 233 6.07 14.60 -24.79
N TYR A 234 6.00 13.68 -23.82
CA TYR A 234 7.00 13.54 -22.76
C TYR A 234 8.38 13.23 -23.33
N ASN A 235 8.50 12.22 -24.20
CA ASN A 235 9.76 11.80 -24.79
C ASN A 235 10.40 12.93 -25.63
N ALA A 236 9.60 13.70 -26.37
CA ALA A 236 10.08 14.86 -27.12
C ALA A 236 10.66 15.96 -26.20
N GLN A 237 10.05 16.18 -25.04
CA GLN A 237 10.51 17.16 -24.06
C GLN A 237 11.78 16.69 -23.32
N VAL A 238 11.88 15.40 -22.98
CA VAL A 238 13.11 14.80 -22.45
C VAL A 238 14.26 14.92 -23.46
N GLU A 239 14.00 14.70 -24.75
CA GLU A 239 15.00 14.91 -25.81
C GLU A 239 15.42 16.39 -25.91
N ALA A 240 14.46 17.32 -25.78
CA ALA A 240 14.73 18.74 -25.76
C ALA A 240 15.60 19.18 -24.57
N GLN A 241 15.35 18.65 -23.37
CA GLN A 241 16.19 18.88 -22.18
C GLN A 241 17.61 18.35 -22.40
N ASN A 242 17.76 17.12 -22.92
CA ASN A 242 19.06 16.56 -23.23
C ASN A 242 19.84 17.42 -24.23
N GLN A 243 19.18 17.87 -25.29
CA GLN A 243 19.77 18.76 -26.28
C GLN A 243 20.15 20.13 -25.67
N PHE A 244 19.33 20.67 -24.76
CA PHE A 244 19.62 21.90 -24.04
C PHE A 244 20.85 21.75 -23.14
N SER A 245 20.93 20.65 -22.37
CA SER A 245 22.07 20.32 -21.51
C SER A 245 23.36 20.16 -22.31
N GLU A 246 23.30 19.49 -23.47
CA GLU A 246 24.45 19.33 -24.36
C GLU A 246 24.92 20.68 -24.93
N ARG A 247 24.00 21.52 -25.41
CA ARG A 247 24.33 22.87 -25.92
C ARG A 247 24.94 23.76 -24.83
N THR A 248 24.35 23.75 -23.64
CA THR A 248 24.83 24.51 -22.47
C THR A 248 26.22 24.04 -22.06
N SER A 249 26.46 22.73 -22.03
CA SER A 249 27.79 22.15 -21.77
C SER A 249 28.81 22.56 -22.84
N GLY A 250 28.43 22.54 -24.11
CA GLY A 250 29.25 23.03 -25.22
C GLY A 250 29.62 24.52 -25.07
N PHE A 251 28.65 25.39 -24.79
CA PHE A 251 28.91 26.81 -24.57
C PHE A 251 29.80 27.08 -23.35
N ARG A 252 29.65 26.32 -22.27
CA ARG A 252 30.54 26.40 -21.11
C ARG A 252 31.98 26.06 -21.50
N TRP A 253 32.17 25.00 -22.29
CA TRP A 253 33.49 24.59 -22.76
C TRP A 253 34.13 25.62 -23.70
N VAL A 254 33.35 26.19 -24.63
CA VAL A 254 33.81 27.28 -25.52
C VAL A 254 34.21 28.51 -24.74
N THR A 255 33.42 28.90 -23.73
CA THR A 255 33.71 30.04 -22.86
C THR A 255 35.02 29.83 -22.10
N PHE A 256 35.17 28.67 -21.45
CA PHE A 256 36.38 28.32 -20.70
C PHE A 256 37.62 28.27 -21.60
N THR A 257 37.54 27.58 -22.73
CA THR A 257 38.65 27.44 -23.69
C THR A 257 39.05 28.79 -24.28
N SER A 258 38.09 29.67 -24.59
CA SER A 258 38.37 31.02 -25.09
C SER A 258 39.13 31.86 -24.05
N LEU A 259 38.73 31.81 -22.78
CA LEU A 259 39.44 32.49 -21.69
C LEU A 259 40.84 31.89 -21.45
N LEU A 260 40.99 30.58 -21.55
CA LEU A 260 42.28 29.89 -21.45
C LEU A 260 43.23 30.34 -22.57
N PHE A 261 42.74 30.47 -23.80
CA PHE A 261 43.53 30.99 -24.93
C PHE A 261 43.92 32.44 -24.72
N VAL A 262 43.00 33.30 -24.25
CA VAL A 262 43.32 34.69 -23.88
C VAL A 262 44.45 34.72 -22.85
N PHE A 263 44.33 33.95 -21.78
CA PHE A 263 45.34 33.87 -20.72
C PHE A 263 46.69 33.37 -21.25
N SER A 264 46.68 32.31 -22.05
CA SER A 264 47.88 31.72 -22.65
C SER A 264 48.57 32.71 -23.61
N LEU A 265 47.82 33.40 -24.45
CA LEU A 265 48.35 34.41 -25.38
C LEU A 265 48.97 35.59 -24.63
N ILE A 266 48.37 36.02 -23.51
CA ILE A 266 48.95 37.04 -22.64
C ILE A 266 50.24 36.50 -22.00
N ALA A 267 50.22 35.30 -21.42
CA ALA A 267 51.40 34.68 -20.82
C ALA A 267 52.56 34.55 -21.82
N PHE A 268 52.31 34.09 -23.04
CA PHE A 268 53.33 34.02 -24.11
C PHE A 268 53.82 35.39 -24.57
N ALA A 269 52.95 36.40 -24.63
CA ALA A 269 53.34 37.76 -25.00
C ALA A 269 54.27 38.43 -23.97
N PHE A 270 54.19 38.01 -22.71
CA PHE A 270 54.96 38.52 -21.58
C PHE A 270 56.03 37.55 -21.05
N LEU A 271 56.22 36.39 -21.68
CA LEU A 271 57.36 35.52 -21.39
C LEU A 271 58.66 36.27 -21.68
N PRO A 272 59.60 36.36 -20.71
CA PRO A 272 60.88 37.01 -20.94
C PRO A 272 61.65 36.25 -22.04
N SER A 273 62.05 36.96 -23.09
CA SER A 273 62.82 36.38 -24.19
C SER A 273 64.16 35.89 -23.66
N ARG A 274 64.36 34.58 -23.61
CA ARG A 274 65.69 34.02 -23.40
C ARG A 274 66.44 34.10 -24.73
N TYR A 275 67.12 35.24 -24.95
CA TYR A 275 68.40 35.23 -25.64
C TYR A 275 69.48 34.96 -24.60
#